data_AF-A0A6G8Q7H8-F1
#
_entry.id   AF-A0A6G8Q7H8-F1
#
_cell.length_a   1.000
_cell.length_b   1.000
_cell.length_c   1.000
_cell.angle_alpha   90.00
_cell.angle_beta   90.00
_cell.angle_gamma   90.00
#
_symmetry.space_group_name_H-M   'P 1'
#
loop_
_entity.id
_entity.type
_entity.pdbx_description
1 polymer ?
#
loop_
_entity_poly.entity_id
_entity_poly.type
_entity_poly.pdbx_seq_one_letter_code
_entity_poly.pdbx_strand_id
1 'polypeptide(L)'
;MQYISGVLDELEAIVQDASGVPMRKGRAVVDRSDLLVMLDELRASLPRELAEAEALRRECGVMVASAEEEGRRIVEEAHHRANAMVPETELCRRAERRAGEITDGAERYAEEVSSGSEVYRDRVMGQLEDWFQDSLVSVEESRQELSGVPVHRPAPPPEPVEEDNDGRGWRASSA
;
A
#
# COMPACT_ATOMS: atom_id res chain seq x y z
N MET A 1 -48.44 22.13 -13.72
CA MET A 1 -49.27 23.16 -14.37
C MET A 1 -50.66 22.64 -14.76
N GLN A 2 -50.79 21.67 -15.67
CA GLN A 2 -52.09 21.18 -16.16
C GLN A 2 -53.04 20.66 -15.06
N TYR A 3 -52.50 19.98 -14.05
CA TYR A 3 -53.28 19.49 -12.90
C TYR A 3 -53.87 20.62 -12.04
N ILE A 4 -53.07 21.64 -11.70
CA ILE A 4 -53.53 22.75 -10.85
C ILE A 4 -54.57 23.61 -11.60
N SER A 5 -54.36 23.86 -12.89
CA SER A 5 -55.37 24.54 -13.71
C SER A 5 -56.67 23.75 -13.74
N GLY A 6 -56.61 22.42 -13.97
CA GLY A 6 -57.80 21.57 -13.99
C GLY A 6 -58.56 21.55 -12.66
N VAL A 7 -57.83 21.58 -11.52
CA VAL A 7 -58.46 21.70 -10.20
C VAL A 7 -59.12 23.06 -9.99
N LEU A 8 -58.52 24.15 -10.49
CA LEU A 8 -59.14 25.48 -10.44
C LEU A 8 -60.36 25.57 -11.36
N ASP A 9 -60.30 24.97 -12.54
CA ASP A 9 -61.43 24.88 -13.48
C ASP A 9 -62.61 24.10 -12.85
N GLU A 10 -62.32 22.97 -12.20
CA GLU A 10 -63.32 22.16 -11.50
C GLU A 10 -63.91 22.90 -10.29
N LEU A 11 -63.07 23.59 -9.51
CA LEU A 11 -63.51 24.38 -8.37
C LEU A 11 -64.41 25.55 -8.79
N GLU A 12 -64.06 26.24 -9.88
CA GLU A 12 -64.87 27.30 -10.46
C GLU A 12 -66.23 26.78 -10.93
N ALA A 13 -66.26 25.64 -11.63
CA ALA A 13 -67.50 25.00 -12.06
C ALA A 13 -68.42 24.64 -10.88
N ILE A 14 -67.84 24.11 -9.80
CA ILE A 14 -68.58 23.80 -8.56
C ILE A 14 -69.19 25.07 -7.95
N VAL A 15 -68.43 26.18 -7.90
CA VAL A 15 -68.90 27.46 -7.36
C VAL A 15 -70.00 28.09 -8.24
N GLN A 16 -69.90 27.94 -9.57
CA GLN A 16 -70.91 28.42 -10.51
C GLN A 16 -72.24 27.64 -10.41
N ASP A 17 -72.17 26.32 -10.22
CA ASP A 17 -73.35 25.44 -10.11
C ASP A 17 -73.99 25.44 -8.70
N ALA A 18 -73.26 25.90 -7.68
CA ALA A 18 -73.70 25.85 -6.28
C ALA A 18 -75.01 26.61 -6.02
N SER A 19 -76.12 25.89 -5.81
CA SER A 19 -77.43 26.49 -5.60
C SER A 19 -77.54 27.16 -4.23
N GLY A 20 -78.23 28.31 -4.16
CA GLY A 20 -78.51 28.99 -2.88
C GLY A 20 -79.38 28.13 -1.97
N VAL A 21 -78.93 27.91 -0.74
CA VAL A 21 -79.63 27.10 0.28
C VAL A 21 -79.87 27.89 1.57
N PRO A 22 -81.03 27.73 2.24
CA PRO A 22 -81.28 28.36 3.54
C PRO A 22 -80.28 27.84 4.58
N MET A 23 -79.84 28.73 5.48
CA MET A 23 -78.78 28.45 6.47
C MET A 23 -79.06 27.18 7.28
N ARG A 24 -78.21 26.16 7.12
CA ARG A 24 -78.15 24.95 7.95
C ARG A 24 -76.87 24.98 8.79
N LYS A 25 -76.92 24.46 10.03
CA LYS A 25 -75.74 24.37 10.93
C LYS A 25 -74.58 23.65 10.22
N GLY A 26 -73.38 24.23 10.27
CA GLY A 26 -72.16 23.66 9.69
C GLY A 26 -71.82 24.08 8.25
N ARG A 27 -72.62 24.96 7.61
CA ARG A 27 -72.29 25.57 6.31
C ARG A 27 -71.99 27.06 6.47
N ALA A 28 -70.96 27.55 5.78
CA ALA A 28 -70.69 28.97 5.62
C ALA A 28 -71.39 29.48 4.35
N VAL A 29 -71.97 30.69 4.41
CA VAL A 29 -72.50 31.39 3.24
C VAL A 29 -71.44 32.37 2.79
N VAL A 30 -71.02 32.27 1.53
CA VAL A 30 -69.98 33.11 0.92
C VAL A 30 -70.60 33.79 -0.30
N ASP A 31 -70.23 35.05 -0.55
CA ASP A 31 -70.63 35.71 -1.79
C ASP A 31 -69.96 35.03 -2.98
N ARG A 32 -70.79 34.65 -3.96
CA ARG A 32 -70.31 33.92 -5.13
C ARG A 32 -69.37 34.77 -5.98
N SER A 33 -69.68 36.06 -6.13
CA SER A 33 -68.93 36.98 -6.97
C SER A 33 -67.54 37.20 -6.38
N ASP A 34 -67.47 37.45 -5.08
CA ASP A 34 -66.19 37.63 -4.38
C ASP A 34 -65.29 36.39 -4.49
N LEU A 35 -65.86 35.18 -4.36
CA LEU A 35 -65.10 33.94 -4.47
C LEU A 35 -64.57 33.69 -5.89
N LEU A 36 -65.35 34.00 -6.92
CA LEU A 36 -64.93 33.88 -8.32
C LEU A 36 -63.79 34.86 -8.64
N VAL A 37 -63.87 36.10 -8.13
CA VAL A 37 -62.78 37.09 -8.28
C VAL A 37 -61.49 36.58 -7.63
N MET A 38 -61.56 36.00 -6.44
CA MET A 38 -60.38 35.41 -5.78
C MET A 38 -59.82 34.22 -6.56
N LEU A 39 -60.67 33.38 -7.17
CA LEU A 39 -60.23 32.26 -8.02
C LEU A 39 -59.53 32.73 -9.29
N ASP A 40 -60.03 33.80 -9.92
CA ASP A 40 -59.40 34.40 -11.10
C ASP A 40 -58.05 35.03 -10.77
N GLU A 41 -57.94 35.73 -9.63
CA GLU A 41 -56.67 36.28 -9.14
C GLU A 41 -55.67 35.16 -8.82
N LEU A 42 -56.14 34.06 -8.23
CA LEU A 42 -55.33 32.88 -7.94
C LEU A 42 -54.84 32.20 -9.24
N ARG A 43 -55.71 32.10 -10.26
CA ARG A 43 -55.36 31.57 -11.59
C ARG A 43 -54.34 32.46 -12.30
N ALA A 44 -54.39 33.78 -12.10
CA ALA A 44 -53.45 34.72 -12.70
C ALA A 44 -52.07 34.70 -12.02
N SER A 45 -52.01 34.53 -10.70
CA SER A 45 -50.78 34.67 -9.89
C SER A 45 -50.02 33.36 -9.68
N LEU A 46 -50.71 32.26 -9.35
CA LEU A 46 -50.08 30.97 -9.01
C LEU A 46 -49.14 30.39 -10.09
N PRO A 47 -49.50 30.40 -11.39
CA PRO A 47 -48.65 29.80 -12.41
C PRO A 47 -47.25 30.42 -12.47
N ARG A 48 -47.17 31.73 -12.27
CA ARG A 48 -45.92 32.49 -12.28
C ARG A 48 -45.07 32.14 -11.06
N GLU A 49 -45.66 32.20 -9.86
CA GLU A 49 -44.93 31.90 -8.61
C GLU A 49 -44.41 30.46 -8.58
N LEU A 50 -45.20 29.50 -9.08
CA LEU A 50 -44.76 28.12 -9.18
C LEU A 50 -43.62 27.94 -10.21
N ALA A 51 -43.72 28.61 -11.36
CA ALA A 51 -42.65 28.58 -12.36
C ALA A 51 -41.34 29.17 -11.83
N GLU A 52 -41.42 30.27 -11.07
CA GLU A 52 -40.29 30.87 -10.37
C GLU A 52 -39.69 29.93 -9.32
N ALA A 53 -40.52 29.28 -8.49
CA ALA A 53 -40.07 28.31 -7.50
C ALA A 53 -39.41 27.08 -8.14
N GLU A 54 -39.95 26.57 -9.25
CA GLU A 54 -39.34 25.47 -9.99
C GLU A 54 -38.02 25.88 -10.65
N ALA A 55 -37.91 27.10 -11.17
CA ALA A 55 -36.68 27.64 -11.71
C ALA A 55 -35.59 27.74 -10.64
N LEU A 56 -35.93 28.32 -9.49
CA LEU A 56 -35.03 28.41 -8.35
C LEU A 56 -34.57 27.01 -7.90
N ARG A 57 -35.49 26.04 -7.81
CA ARG A 57 -35.14 24.66 -7.47
C ARG A 57 -34.16 24.04 -8.47
N ARG A 58 -34.33 24.29 -9.77
CA ARG A 58 -33.41 23.83 -10.81
C ARG A 58 -32.04 24.48 -10.66
N GLU A 59 -32.00 25.79 -10.45
CA GLU A 59 -30.76 26.55 -10.22
C GLU A 59 -30.01 26.06 -8.98
N CYS A 60 -30.70 25.86 -7.86
CA CYS A 60 -30.12 25.26 -6.66
C CYS A 60 -29.57 23.85 -6.95
N GLY A 61 -30.28 23.04 -7.72
CA GLY A 61 -29.80 21.71 -8.12
C GLY A 61 -28.49 21.76 -8.92
N VAL A 62 -28.39 22.68 -9.88
CA VAL A 62 -27.15 22.89 -10.65
C VAL A 62 -26.03 23.39 -9.76
N MET A 63 -26.32 24.34 -8.86
CA MET A 63 -25.34 24.88 -7.91
C MET A 63 -24.78 23.79 -6.98
N VAL A 64 -25.65 22.94 -6.43
CA VAL A 64 -25.23 21.82 -5.56
C VAL A 64 -24.35 20.84 -6.35
N ALA A 65 -24.77 20.43 -7.55
CA ALA A 65 -23.97 19.53 -8.38
C ALA A 65 -22.60 20.11 -8.72
N SER A 66 -22.53 21.41 -9.03
CA SER A 66 -21.27 22.11 -9.28
C SER A 66 -20.40 22.18 -8.03
N ALA A 67 -20.98 22.42 -6.86
CA ALA A 67 -20.25 22.47 -5.60
C ALA A 67 -19.71 21.09 -5.20
N GLU A 68 -20.47 20.02 -5.47
CA GLU A 68 -20.02 18.64 -5.25
C GLU A 68 -18.87 18.25 -6.18
N GLU A 69 -18.92 18.63 -7.46
CA GLU A 69 -17.83 18.42 -8.41
C GLU A 69 -16.56 19.17 -7.99
N GLU A 70 -16.69 20.45 -7.64
CA GLU A 70 -15.55 21.25 -7.18
C GLU A 70 -14.98 20.73 -5.86
N GLY A 71 -15.85 20.30 -4.93
CA GLY A 71 -15.43 19.65 -3.68
C GLY A 71 -14.62 18.38 -3.93
N ARG A 72 -15.07 17.52 -4.86
CA ARG A 72 -14.32 16.32 -5.28
C ARG A 72 -12.96 16.69 -5.85
N ARG A 73 -12.91 17.69 -6.74
CA ARG A 73 -11.66 18.18 -7.35
C ARG A 73 -10.66 18.69 -6.31
N ILE A 74 -11.11 19.46 -5.33
CA ILE A 74 -10.26 19.98 -4.25
C ILE A 74 -9.66 18.84 -3.44
N VAL A 75 -10.46 17.82 -3.11
CA VAL A 75 -9.98 16.65 -2.36
C VAL A 75 -8.95 15.86 -3.16
N GLU A 76 -9.20 15.62 -4.44
CA GLU A 76 -8.24 14.94 -5.33
C GLU A 76 -6.93 15.72 -5.44
N GLU A 77 -6.99 17.03 -5.62
CA GLU A 77 -5.81 17.89 -5.69
C GLU A 77 -5.04 17.89 -4.36
N ALA A 78 -5.74 17.95 -3.23
CA ALA A 78 -5.12 17.86 -1.90
C ALA A 78 -4.38 16.53 -1.71
N HIS A 79 -4.98 15.41 -2.12
CA HIS A 79 -4.32 14.11 -2.08
C HIS A 79 -3.09 14.05 -2.99
N HIS A 80 -3.18 14.58 -4.21
CA HIS A 80 -2.05 14.64 -5.13
C HIS A 80 -0.89 15.46 -4.54
N ARG A 81 -1.18 16.64 -3.99
CA ARG A 81 -0.18 17.49 -3.32
C ARG A 81 0.43 16.80 -2.10
N ALA A 82 -0.38 16.14 -1.27
CA ALA A 82 0.10 15.40 -0.11
C ALA A 82 1.07 14.29 -0.53
N ASN A 83 0.73 13.49 -1.54
CA ASN A 83 1.59 12.44 -2.05
C ASN A 83 2.89 12.98 -2.67
N ALA A 84 2.85 14.14 -3.33
CA ALA A 84 4.04 14.80 -3.86
C ALA A 84 4.97 15.34 -2.77
N MET A 85 4.43 15.75 -1.60
CA MET A 85 5.23 16.24 -0.48
C MET A 85 5.90 15.12 0.34
N VAL A 86 5.36 13.90 0.34
CA VAL A 86 5.90 12.77 1.14
C VAL A 86 7.38 12.47 0.80
N PRO A 87 7.79 12.33 -0.47
CA PRO A 87 9.20 12.13 -0.85
C PRO A 87 10.11 13.28 -0.44
N GLU A 88 9.58 14.50 -0.37
CA GLU A 88 10.34 15.69 0.00
C GLU A 88 10.62 15.78 1.50
N THR A 89 9.98 14.93 2.31
CA THR A 89 10.23 14.91 3.75
C THR A 89 11.65 14.46 4.05
N GLU A 90 12.28 15.13 5.03
CA GLU A 90 13.61 14.75 5.52
C GLU A 90 13.68 13.30 6.01
N LEU A 91 12.54 12.74 6.45
CA LEU A 91 12.44 11.34 6.84
C LEU A 91 12.62 10.40 5.64
N CYS A 92 11.89 10.63 4.53
CA CYS A 92 12.05 9.83 3.31
C CYS A 92 13.47 9.94 2.76
N ARG A 93 14.04 11.16 2.67
CA ARG A 93 15.42 11.36 2.22
C ARG A 93 16.44 10.65 3.12
N ARG A 94 16.24 10.67 4.44
CA ARG A 94 17.09 9.93 5.40
C ARG A 94 16.96 8.43 5.22
N ALA A 95 15.74 7.91 5.02
CA ALA A 95 15.49 6.50 4.79
C ALA A 95 16.14 6.02 3.48
N GLU A 96 16.01 6.77 2.39
CA GLU A 96 16.64 6.48 1.10
C GLU A 96 18.16 6.46 1.20
N ARG A 97 18.76 7.48 1.82
CA ARG A 97 20.21 7.52 2.07
C ARG A 97 20.67 6.32 2.88
N ARG A 98 19.94 5.97 3.94
CA ARG A 98 20.27 4.83 4.79
C ARG A 98 20.15 3.51 4.03
N ALA A 99 19.14 3.36 3.17
CA ALA A 99 19.00 2.20 2.30
C ALA A 99 20.16 2.10 1.30
N GLY A 100 20.58 3.23 0.73
CA GLY A 100 21.79 3.31 -0.11
C GLY A 100 23.04 2.85 0.65
N GLU A 101 23.30 3.41 1.83
CA GLU A 101 24.44 3.00 2.67
C GLU A 101 24.44 1.50 3.01
N ILE A 102 23.27 0.92 3.26
CA ILE A 102 23.13 -0.52 3.52
C ILE A 102 23.46 -1.33 2.27
N THR A 103 22.98 -0.90 1.10
CA THR A 103 23.22 -1.57 -0.18
C THR A 103 24.71 -1.51 -0.54
N ASP A 104 25.30 -0.32 -0.49
CA ASP A 104 26.74 -0.11 -0.73
C ASP A 104 27.61 -0.89 0.26
N GLY A 105 27.14 -1.03 1.51
CA GLY A 105 27.80 -1.84 2.53
C GLY A 105 27.72 -3.34 2.21
N ALA A 106 26.56 -3.81 1.78
CA ALA A 106 26.33 -5.20 1.42
C ALA A 106 27.12 -5.60 0.15
N GLU A 107 27.19 -4.73 -0.84
CA GLU A 107 27.98 -4.94 -2.07
C GLU A 107 29.46 -5.05 -1.76
N ARG A 108 30.03 -4.10 -0.99
CA ARG A 108 31.44 -4.18 -0.57
C ARG A 108 31.76 -5.43 0.23
N TYR A 109 30.86 -5.81 1.15
CA TYR A 109 31.03 -7.04 1.92
C TYR A 109 31.01 -8.29 1.01
N ALA A 110 30.11 -8.33 0.03
CA ALA A 110 30.05 -9.43 -0.94
C ALA A 110 31.33 -9.53 -1.79
N GLU A 111 31.89 -8.40 -2.21
CA GLU A 111 33.17 -8.33 -2.92
C GLU A 111 34.34 -8.80 -2.05
N GLU A 112 34.39 -8.38 -0.79
CA GLU A 112 35.43 -8.79 0.17
C GLU A 112 35.37 -10.30 0.43
N VAL A 113 34.17 -10.85 0.63
CA VAL A 113 33.98 -12.30 0.81
C VAL A 113 34.37 -13.08 -0.44
N SER A 114 33.99 -12.60 -1.62
CA SER A 114 34.30 -13.28 -2.89
C SER A 114 35.80 -13.30 -3.15
N SER A 115 36.47 -12.14 -3.04
CA SER A 115 37.91 -12.04 -3.21
C SER A 115 38.69 -12.83 -2.15
N GLY A 116 38.25 -12.79 -0.89
CA GLY A 116 38.82 -13.61 0.18
C GLY A 116 38.67 -15.11 -0.07
N SER A 117 37.54 -15.53 -0.64
CA SER A 117 37.29 -16.93 -1.00
C SER A 117 38.19 -17.40 -2.14
N GLU A 118 38.43 -16.57 -3.16
CA GLU A 118 39.36 -16.87 -4.26
C GLU A 118 40.79 -17.05 -3.75
N VAL A 119 41.28 -16.13 -2.91
CA VAL A 119 42.61 -16.22 -2.30
C VAL A 119 42.74 -17.46 -1.43
N TYR A 120 41.70 -17.76 -0.64
CA TYR A 120 41.68 -18.96 0.19
C TYR A 120 41.69 -20.26 -0.65
N ARG A 121 40.90 -20.31 -1.72
CA ARG A 121 40.88 -21.44 -2.66
C ARG A 121 42.25 -21.69 -3.23
N ASP A 122 42.91 -20.67 -3.77
CA ASP A 122 44.20 -20.81 -4.41
C ASP A 122 45.28 -21.26 -3.41
N ARG A 123 45.22 -20.73 -2.17
CA ARG A 123 46.10 -21.19 -1.09
C ARG A 123 45.90 -22.66 -0.74
N VAL A 124 44.64 -23.11 -0.60
CA VAL A 124 44.33 -24.51 -0.27
C VAL A 124 44.76 -25.43 -1.42
N MET A 125 44.51 -25.05 -2.67
CA MET A 125 44.92 -25.84 -3.84
C MET A 125 46.43 -25.93 -3.98
N GLY A 126 47.16 -24.82 -3.76
CA GLY A 126 48.63 -24.84 -3.76
C GLY A 126 49.21 -25.76 -2.69
N GLN A 127 48.66 -25.73 -1.47
CA GLN A 127 49.07 -26.65 -0.40
C GLN A 127 48.81 -28.13 -0.74
N LEU A 128 47.69 -28.41 -1.42
CA LEU A 128 47.37 -29.75 -1.90
C LEU A 128 48.35 -30.21 -2.99
N GLU A 129 48.71 -29.33 -3.92
CA GLU A 129 49.68 -29.61 -4.97
C GLU A 129 51.07 -29.93 -4.39
N ASP A 130 51.56 -29.11 -3.47
CA ASP A 130 52.83 -29.35 -2.79
C ASP A 130 52.83 -30.72 -2.08
N TRP A 131 51.73 -31.07 -1.40
CA TRP A 131 51.61 -32.35 -0.71
C TRP A 131 51.60 -33.55 -1.66
N PHE A 132 50.96 -33.42 -2.83
CA PHE A 132 51.00 -34.46 -3.87
C PHE A 132 52.39 -34.59 -4.49
N GLN A 133 53.10 -33.49 -4.69
CA GLN A 133 54.48 -33.49 -5.19
C GLN A 133 55.40 -34.28 -4.25
N ASP A 134 55.36 -33.97 -2.94
CA ASP A 134 56.13 -34.67 -1.92
C ASP A 134 55.77 -36.16 -1.84
N SER A 135 54.47 -36.48 -1.94
CA SER A 135 54.00 -37.86 -1.95
C SER A 135 54.50 -38.65 -3.17
N LEU A 136 54.52 -38.02 -4.36
CA LEU A 136 55.04 -38.65 -5.58
C LEU A 136 56.54 -38.91 -5.48
N VAL A 137 57.31 -37.96 -4.93
CA VAL A 137 58.75 -38.15 -4.66
C VAL A 137 58.96 -39.33 -3.71
N SER A 138 58.22 -39.40 -2.60
CA SER A 138 58.32 -40.51 -1.64
C SER A 138 57.98 -41.88 -2.26
N VAL A 139 56.99 -41.94 -3.16
CA VAL A 139 56.66 -43.16 -3.91
C VAL A 139 57.77 -43.55 -4.87
N GLU A 140 58.39 -42.57 -5.55
CA GLU A 140 59.49 -42.83 -6.45
C GLU A 140 60.73 -43.35 -5.70
N GLU A 141 61.06 -42.74 -4.56
CA GLU A 141 62.10 -43.23 -3.63
C GLU A 141 61.80 -44.67 -3.17
N SER A 142 60.57 -44.93 -2.68
CA SER A 142 60.14 -46.27 -2.26
C SER A 142 60.24 -47.30 -3.39
N ARG A 143 59.94 -46.93 -4.64
CA ARG A 143 60.09 -47.80 -5.81
C ARG A 143 61.55 -48.05 -6.17
N GLN A 144 62.41 -47.04 -6.07
CA GLN A 144 63.84 -47.18 -6.31
C GLN A 144 64.47 -48.15 -5.31
N GLU A 145 64.12 -48.02 -4.02
CA GLU A 145 64.52 -48.95 -2.95
C GLU A 145 64.10 -50.39 -3.25
N LEU A 146 62.85 -50.60 -3.70
CA LEU A 146 62.35 -51.93 -4.06
C LEU A 146 62.99 -52.50 -5.34
N SER A 147 63.50 -51.64 -6.24
CA SER A 147 64.12 -52.04 -7.51
C SER A 147 65.62 -52.36 -7.41
N GLY A 148 66.29 -51.90 -6.35
CA GLY A 148 67.70 -52.13 -6.08
C GLY A 148 67.94 -53.03 -4.86
N VAL A 149 68.04 -54.35 -5.07
CA VAL A 149 68.71 -55.35 -4.18
C VAL A 149 67.91 -55.77 -2.90
N PRO A 150 67.98 -57.06 -2.47
CA PRO A 150 66.99 -57.67 -1.61
C PRO A 150 67.11 -57.22 -0.15
N VAL A 151 65.95 -57.07 0.49
CA VAL A 151 65.78 -56.65 1.88
C VAL A 151 66.54 -57.58 2.82
N HIS A 152 67.65 -57.09 3.38
CA HIS A 152 68.12 -57.52 4.69
C HIS A 152 67.79 -56.41 5.69
N ARG A 153 66.77 -56.63 6.51
CA ARG A 153 66.37 -55.71 7.59
C ARG A 153 67.22 -56.02 8.83
N PRO A 154 68.11 -55.13 9.30
CA PRO A 154 68.65 -55.24 10.65
C PRO A 154 67.54 -54.91 11.65
N ALA A 155 67.57 -55.57 12.81
CA ALA A 155 66.54 -55.47 13.85
C ALA A 155 66.38 -54.03 14.37
N PRO A 156 65.15 -53.60 14.71
CA PRO A 156 64.89 -52.27 15.25
C PRO A 156 65.51 -52.11 16.65
N PRO A 157 66.10 -50.93 16.98
CA PRO A 157 66.50 -50.62 18.35
C PRO A 157 65.27 -50.43 19.26
N PRO A 158 65.40 -50.67 20.57
CA PRO A 158 64.28 -50.69 21.51
C PRO A 158 63.63 -49.30 21.66
N GLU A 159 62.29 -49.31 21.71
CA GLU A 159 61.44 -48.12 21.85
C GLU A 159 61.68 -47.38 23.19
N PRO A 160 61.64 -46.05 23.20
CA PRO A 160 61.62 -45.29 24.44
C PRO A 160 60.25 -45.42 25.10
N VAL A 161 60.28 -45.80 26.38
CA VAL A 161 59.14 -45.91 27.29
C VAL A 161 58.33 -44.61 27.33
N GLU A 162 57.03 -44.71 27.08
CA GLU A 162 56.05 -43.64 27.27
C GLU A 162 55.96 -43.27 28.76
N GLU A 163 56.34 -42.03 29.10
CA GLU A 163 56.00 -41.44 30.40
C GLU A 163 54.54 -40.99 30.37
N ASP A 164 53.74 -41.76 31.10
CA ASP A 164 52.36 -41.50 31.49
C ASP A 164 52.28 -40.15 32.24
N ASN A 165 51.80 -39.10 31.56
CA ASN A 165 51.45 -37.84 32.22
C ASN A 165 49.93 -37.70 32.30
N ASP A 166 49.42 -38.34 33.35
CA ASP A 166 48.11 -38.16 33.94
C ASP A 166 47.61 -36.70 33.91
N GLY A 167 46.45 -36.55 33.29
CA GLY A 167 45.31 -35.81 33.83
C GLY A 167 45.58 -34.46 34.48
N ARG A 168 45.28 -33.38 33.76
CA ARG A 168 44.75 -32.16 34.39
C ARG A 168 43.83 -31.38 33.44
N GLY A 169 42.57 -31.32 33.86
CA GLY A 169 41.43 -30.83 33.11
C GLY A 169 41.42 -29.34 32.84
N TRP A 170 40.75 -28.98 31.74
CA TRP A 170 40.23 -27.64 31.52
C TRP A 170 38.74 -27.62 31.86
N ARG A 171 38.39 -26.88 32.92
CA ARG A 171 37.00 -26.55 33.26
C ARG A 171 36.56 -25.36 32.42
N ALA A 172 35.51 -25.54 31.63
CA ALA A 172 34.75 -24.44 31.06
C ALA A 172 34.08 -23.65 32.19
N SER A 173 34.31 -22.34 32.25
CA SER A 173 33.52 -21.42 33.06
C SER A 173 32.56 -20.67 32.12
N SER A 174 31.27 -20.80 32.38
CA SER A 174 30.20 -20.03 31.75
C SER A 174 29.36 -19.43 32.87
N ALA A 175 29.34 -18.09 32.95
CA ALA A 175 28.35 -17.26 33.63
C ALA A 175 28.47 -15.84 33.07
#